data_AF-A0A521TYZ5-F1
#
_entry.id   AF-A0A521TYZ5-F1
#
_cell.length_a   1.000
_cell.length_b   1.000
_cell.length_c   1.000
_cell.angle_alpha   90.00
_cell.angle_beta   90.00
_cell.angle_gamma   90.00
#
_symmetry.space_group_name_H-M   'P 1'
#
loop_
_entity.id
_entity.type
_entity.pdbx_description
1 polymer ?
#
loop_
_entity_poly.entity_id
_entity_poly.type
_entity_poly.pdbx_seq_one_letter_code
_entity_poly.pdbx_strand_id
1 'polypeptide(L)'
;MDPKTPNNNGWTAPGHGTGPFGEPLDDPRPRVDERLVEPETAYEVVRGERVQASPSNPDHADPHMQLDAVVFTHLRPGWRGATDMLTRTDERSDFATDASVRREGIDPTTGARYLEEVAFEVVNTQRAGDLTAKAQDLTARGVRRVFGLWPRQKRICEWRGGVWQVLPLASVIDDECFARPIPVQALLDASAADDALADALLARGNSRLAAVVASAAHQGEARGEVRGEARGEARGEAQGKAAALLAVLQARGLDVDEDVRQRITSCADSALLSVWITRAVTATALADILDASAP
;
A
#
# COMPACT_ATOMS: atom_id res chain seq x y z
N MET A 1 -6.72 30.56 -9.83
CA MET A 1 -8.08 30.86 -9.34
C MET A 1 -8.68 31.84 -10.32
N ASP A 2 -9.48 31.36 -11.26
CA ASP A 2 -10.29 32.26 -12.09
C ASP A 2 -11.60 32.56 -11.35
N PRO A 3 -12.05 33.83 -11.32
CA PRO A 3 -13.31 34.17 -10.68
C PRO A 3 -14.48 33.74 -11.57
N LYS A 4 -15.44 33.02 -11.00
CA LYS A 4 -16.72 32.70 -11.67
C LYS A 4 -17.51 33.99 -11.89
N THR A 5 -17.74 34.36 -13.15
CA THR A 5 -18.70 35.38 -13.55
C THR A 5 -20.14 34.88 -13.36
N PRO A 6 -21.09 35.74 -12.95
CA PRO A 6 -22.49 35.33 -12.78
C PRO A 6 -23.20 35.36 -14.14
N ASN A 7 -23.57 34.19 -14.67
CA ASN A 7 -24.46 34.10 -15.81
C ASN A 7 -25.91 33.94 -15.33
N ASN A 8 -26.64 35.06 -15.35
CA ASN A 8 -28.08 35.08 -15.44
C ASN A 8 -28.44 34.87 -16.92
N ASN A 9 -28.92 33.68 -17.27
CA ASN A 9 -29.71 33.42 -18.46
C ASN A 9 -30.54 32.18 -18.18
N GLY A 10 -31.85 32.25 -18.46
CA GLY A 10 -32.78 31.15 -18.22
C GLY A 10 -32.40 29.89 -18.98
N TRP A 11 -32.43 28.76 -18.29
CA TRP A 11 -32.29 27.44 -18.88
C TRP A 11 -33.53 26.63 -18.59
N THR A 12 -34.29 26.38 -19.65
CA THR A 12 -35.21 25.24 -19.78
C THR A 12 -34.47 23.94 -19.46
N ALA A 13 -35.05 23.11 -18.60
CA ALA A 13 -34.58 21.76 -18.34
C ALA A 13 -34.44 20.97 -19.66
N PRO A 14 -33.38 20.15 -19.85
CA PRO A 14 -33.33 19.22 -20.96
C PRO A 14 -34.50 18.23 -20.83
N GLY A 15 -35.32 18.16 -21.88
CA GLY A 15 -36.48 17.28 -21.93
C GLY A 15 -36.11 15.81 -21.71
N HIS A 16 -36.96 15.12 -20.95
CA HIS A 16 -36.96 13.68 -20.82
C HIS A 16 -37.06 13.04 -22.22
N GLY A 17 -35.98 12.40 -22.67
CA GLY A 17 -36.05 11.45 -23.76
C GLY A 17 -36.82 10.23 -23.28
N THR A 18 -38.08 10.12 -23.69
CA THR A 18 -38.88 8.90 -23.59
C THR A 18 -38.33 7.88 -24.58
N GLY A 19 -37.28 7.15 -24.20
CA GLY A 19 -36.94 5.87 -24.82
C GLY A 19 -37.99 4.81 -24.45
N PRO A 20 -38.13 3.73 -25.23
CA PRO A 20 -39.20 2.75 -25.04
C PRO A 20 -39.05 2.12 -23.66
N PHE A 21 -40.14 2.14 -22.90
CA PHE A 21 -40.27 1.56 -21.58
C PHE A 21 -39.67 0.15 -21.55
N GLY A 22 -38.53 0.01 -20.86
CA GLY A 22 -38.07 -1.30 -20.40
C GLY A 22 -39.14 -1.92 -19.53
N GLU A 23 -39.17 -3.26 -19.51
CA GLU A 23 -40.07 -4.02 -18.64
C GLU A 23 -40.04 -3.47 -17.21
N PRO A 24 -41.19 -3.48 -16.49
CA PRO A 24 -41.25 -2.94 -15.14
C PRO A 24 -40.17 -3.59 -14.27
N LEU A 25 -39.35 -2.76 -13.61
CA LEU A 25 -38.35 -3.21 -12.67
C LEU A 25 -39.05 -4.11 -11.64
N ASP A 26 -38.57 -5.35 -11.48
CA ASP A 26 -39.05 -6.29 -10.44
C ASP A 26 -38.81 -5.76 -9.01
N ASP A 27 -38.06 -4.66 -8.88
CA ASP A 27 -37.80 -3.95 -7.65
C ASP A 27 -38.61 -2.63 -7.60
N PRO A 28 -39.62 -2.51 -6.72
CA PRO A 28 -40.45 -1.31 -6.62
C PRO A 28 -39.72 -0.09 -6.02
N ARG A 29 -38.47 -0.27 -5.54
CA ARG A 29 -37.69 0.80 -4.92
C ARG A 29 -37.26 1.86 -5.94
N PRO A 30 -37.13 3.13 -5.53
CA PRO A 30 -36.66 4.21 -6.41
C PRO A 30 -35.24 3.96 -6.92
N ARG A 31 -34.88 4.53 -8.08
CA ARG A 31 -33.51 4.41 -8.61
C ARG A 31 -32.51 5.01 -7.63
N VAL A 32 -31.32 4.43 -7.57
CA VAL A 32 -30.25 4.82 -6.64
C VAL A 32 -29.78 6.28 -6.81
N ASP A 33 -30.00 6.85 -7.99
CA ASP A 33 -29.63 8.21 -8.38
C ASP A 33 -30.79 9.21 -8.36
N GLU A 34 -32.01 8.78 -7.99
CA GLU A 34 -33.09 9.69 -7.63
C GLU A 34 -32.75 10.43 -6.32
N ARG A 35 -33.38 11.58 -6.12
CA ARG A 35 -32.97 12.53 -5.09
C ARG A 35 -34.15 13.07 -4.30
N LEU A 36 -34.06 13.05 -2.97
CA LEU A 36 -34.98 13.79 -2.07
C LEU A 36 -34.46 15.18 -1.73
N VAL A 37 -33.17 15.40 -1.89
CA VAL A 37 -32.49 16.66 -1.66
C VAL A 37 -31.87 17.15 -2.94
N GLU A 38 -31.74 18.45 -3.08
CA GLU A 38 -30.97 19.01 -4.19
C GLU A 38 -29.52 18.49 -4.10
N PRO A 39 -28.98 17.86 -5.16
CA PRO A 39 -27.60 17.40 -5.18
C PRO A 39 -26.61 18.53 -4.92
N GLU A 40 -25.42 18.18 -4.45
CA GLU A 40 -24.33 19.13 -4.17
C GLU A 40 -24.71 20.19 -3.11
N THR A 41 -25.69 19.86 -2.25
CA THR A 41 -26.00 20.62 -1.03
C THR A 41 -25.55 19.86 0.21
N ALA A 42 -25.45 20.57 1.33
CA ALA A 42 -25.10 20.00 2.63
C ALA A 42 -26.28 19.25 3.30
N TYR A 43 -27.25 18.75 2.53
CA TYR A 43 -28.46 18.12 3.08
C TYR A 43 -28.57 16.67 2.66
N GLU A 44 -29.07 15.87 3.58
CA GLU A 44 -29.44 14.47 3.41
C GLU A 44 -30.87 14.29 3.94
N VAL A 45 -31.49 13.17 3.60
CA VAL A 45 -32.72 12.71 4.26
C VAL A 45 -32.50 11.30 4.79
N VAL A 46 -32.76 11.10 6.07
CA VAL A 46 -32.72 9.78 6.70
C VAL A 46 -34.10 9.50 7.28
N ARG A 47 -34.80 8.50 6.74
CA ARG A 47 -36.14 8.07 7.16
C ARG A 47 -37.18 9.21 7.19
N GLY A 48 -37.09 10.11 6.23
CA GLY A 48 -37.99 11.26 6.05
C GLY A 48 -37.58 12.51 6.84
N GLU A 49 -36.56 12.42 7.68
CA GLU A 49 -36.03 13.57 8.42
C GLU A 49 -34.88 14.20 7.62
N ARG A 50 -34.97 15.52 7.39
CA ARG A 50 -33.90 16.27 6.73
C ARG A 50 -32.76 16.50 7.71
N VAL A 51 -31.57 16.05 7.34
CA VAL A 51 -30.33 16.18 8.11
C VAL A 51 -29.40 17.13 7.37
N GLN A 52 -28.70 18.00 8.10
CA GLN A 52 -27.63 18.82 7.52
C GLN A 52 -26.28 18.12 7.73
N ALA A 53 -25.68 17.63 6.66
CA ALA A 53 -24.30 17.15 6.61
C ALA A 53 -23.35 18.36 6.66
N SER A 54 -23.05 18.81 7.88
CA SER A 54 -22.14 19.94 8.09
C SER A 54 -20.70 19.55 7.73
N PRO A 55 -19.86 20.50 7.25
CA PRO A 55 -18.45 20.25 7.05
C PRO A 55 -17.76 19.69 8.31
N SER A 56 -16.79 18.82 8.10
CA SER A 56 -16.16 18.05 9.16
C SER A 56 -15.10 18.86 9.92
N ASN A 57 -15.08 18.72 11.25
CA ASN A 57 -13.96 19.12 12.09
C ASN A 57 -12.80 18.10 11.96
N PRO A 58 -11.55 18.45 12.35
CA PRO A 58 -10.38 17.58 12.21
C PRO A 58 -10.59 16.15 12.73
N ASP A 59 -11.25 15.99 13.88
CA ASP A 59 -11.54 14.69 14.49
C ASP A 59 -12.38 13.72 13.63
N HIS A 60 -13.04 14.22 12.58
CA HIS A 60 -13.69 13.40 11.56
C HIS A 60 -12.98 13.50 10.20
N ALA A 61 -12.53 14.70 9.81
CA ALA A 61 -11.89 14.93 8.51
C ALA A 61 -10.59 14.11 8.33
N ASP A 62 -9.74 14.04 9.36
CA ASP A 62 -8.46 13.34 9.29
C ASP A 62 -8.64 11.80 9.11
N PRO A 63 -9.44 11.10 9.94
CA PRO A 63 -9.70 9.68 9.73
C PRO A 63 -10.46 9.38 8.43
N HIS A 64 -11.32 10.30 7.96
CA HIS A 64 -11.99 10.16 6.67
C HIS A 64 -11.00 10.20 5.50
N MET A 65 -10.05 11.14 5.50
CA MET A 65 -8.99 11.19 4.49
C MET A 65 -8.14 9.89 4.46
N GLN A 66 -7.81 9.36 5.64
CA GLN A 66 -7.07 8.09 5.74
C GLN A 66 -7.91 6.91 5.21
N LEU A 67 -9.19 6.84 5.57
CA LEU A 67 -10.14 5.84 5.07
C LEU A 67 -10.18 5.86 3.53
N ASP A 68 -10.31 7.04 2.93
CA ASP A 68 -10.34 7.21 1.48
C ASP A 68 -9.06 6.70 0.82
N ALA A 69 -7.90 7.06 1.36
CA ALA A 69 -6.61 6.63 0.84
C ALA A 69 -6.44 5.09 0.90
N VAL A 70 -6.81 4.48 2.02
CA VAL A 70 -6.73 3.03 2.22
C VAL A 70 -7.70 2.31 1.29
N VAL A 71 -8.99 2.69 1.28
CA VAL A 71 -10.00 2.05 0.43
C VAL A 71 -9.64 2.19 -1.05
N PHE A 72 -9.29 3.40 -1.49
CA PHE A 72 -8.97 3.69 -2.89
C PHE A 72 -7.79 2.87 -3.42
N THR A 73 -6.71 2.76 -2.65
CA THR A 73 -5.51 2.03 -3.09
C THR A 73 -5.73 0.53 -3.18
N HIS A 74 -6.61 -0.02 -2.33
CA HIS A 74 -6.94 -1.45 -2.30
C HIS A 74 -7.93 -1.88 -3.38
N LEU A 75 -8.57 -0.97 -4.12
CA LEU A 75 -9.57 -1.34 -5.13
C LEU A 75 -9.03 -2.29 -6.21
N ARG A 76 -9.81 -3.32 -6.52
CA ARG A 76 -9.60 -4.21 -7.67
C ARG A 76 -10.07 -3.51 -8.96
N PRO A 77 -9.39 -3.69 -10.11
CA PRO A 77 -9.90 -3.22 -11.39
C PRO A 77 -11.34 -3.70 -11.65
N GLY A 78 -12.18 -2.83 -12.21
CA GLY A 78 -13.62 -3.07 -12.39
C GLY A 78 -14.49 -2.57 -11.22
N TRP A 79 -13.88 -2.15 -10.11
CA TRP A 79 -14.54 -1.48 -8.99
C TRP A 79 -14.13 -0.02 -8.91
N ARG A 80 -15.04 0.81 -8.40
CA ARG A 80 -14.78 2.22 -8.09
C ARG A 80 -15.17 2.55 -6.66
N GLY A 81 -14.27 3.23 -5.97
CA GLY A 81 -14.54 3.93 -4.72
C GLY A 81 -15.26 5.26 -4.99
N ALA A 82 -15.98 5.75 -3.99
CA ALA A 82 -16.59 7.07 -3.98
C ALA A 82 -16.66 7.62 -2.55
N THR A 83 -16.49 8.92 -2.43
CA THR A 83 -16.59 9.70 -1.19
C THR A 83 -17.85 10.55 -1.26
N ASP A 84 -18.61 10.64 -0.16
CA ASP A 84 -19.80 11.48 -0.02
C ASP A 84 -20.83 11.33 -1.16
N MET A 85 -20.98 10.10 -1.66
CA MET A 85 -21.89 9.83 -2.78
C MET A 85 -23.31 9.56 -2.28
N LEU A 86 -24.25 10.45 -2.63
CA LEU A 86 -25.67 10.27 -2.34
C LEU A 86 -26.23 8.97 -2.93
N THR A 87 -26.96 8.26 -2.09
CA THR A 87 -27.62 6.98 -2.39
C THR A 87 -29.06 7.01 -1.92
N ARG A 88 -29.96 6.85 -2.88
CA ARG A 88 -31.37 6.62 -2.62
C ARG A 88 -31.59 5.18 -2.13
N THR A 89 -31.77 5.01 -0.82
CA THR A 89 -31.87 3.68 -0.19
C THR A 89 -33.30 3.17 -0.13
N ASP A 90 -34.30 4.03 0.03
CA ASP A 90 -35.73 3.70 -0.05
C ASP A 90 -36.56 4.95 -0.41
N GLU A 91 -37.88 4.95 -0.22
CA GLU A 91 -38.75 6.11 -0.51
C GLU A 91 -38.54 7.29 0.45
N ARG A 92 -37.88 7.08 1.59
CA ARG A 92 -37.74 8.04 2.68
C ARG A 92 -36.30 8.39 3.02
N SER A 93 -35.32 7.70 2.43
CA SER A 93 -33.90 7.90 2.72
C SER A 93 -33.10 8.18 1.44
N ASP A 94 -32.26 9.21 1.50
CA ASP A 94 -31.33 9.66 0.47
C ASP A 94 -30.16 10.38 1.18
N PHE A 95 -29.07 9.65 1.36
CA PHE A 95 -27.92 10.10 2.15
C PHE A 95 -26.62 9.57 1.56
N ALA A 96 -25.52 10.19 1.95
CA ALA A 96 -24.19 9.74 1.61
C ALA A 96 -23.57 8.97 2.79
N THR A 97 -22.64 8.09 2.43
CA THR A 97 -21.69 7.46 3.33
C THR A 97 -20.32 8.07 3.08
N ASP A 98 -19.49 8.17 4.11
CA ASP A 98 -18.15 8.76 4.01
C ASP A 98 -17.30 8.10 2.92
N ALA A 99 -17.30 6.76 2.83
CA ALA A 99 -16.69 6.05 1.71
C ALA A 99 -17.53 4.84 1.27
N SER A 100 -17.56 4.57 -0.03
CA SER A 100 -18.27 3.42 -0.59
C SER A 100 -17.56 2.83 -1.80
N VAL A 101 -17.85 1.57 -2.10
CA VAL A 101 -17.31 0.83 -3.24
C VAL A 101 -18.44 0.18 -4.02
N ARG A 102 -18.43 0.35 -5.35
CA ARG A 102 -19.39 -0.26 -6.29
C ARG A 102 -18.68 -0.74 -7.54
N ARG A 103 -19.36 -1.58 -8.32
CA ARG A 103 -18.92 -1.92 -9.68
C ARG A 103 -18.87 -0.68 -10.56
N GLU A 104 -17.92 -0.64 -11.48
CA GLU A 104 -17.83 0.42 -12.48
C GLU A 104 -18.92 0.25 -13.55
N GLY A 105 -19.49 1.37 -14.02
CA GLY A 105 -20.42 1.40 -15.14
C GLY A 105 -21.87 1.65 -14.74
N ILE A 106 -22.76 1.33 -15.68
CA ILE A 106 -24.22 1.46 -15.56
C ILE A 106 -24.81 0.05 -15.44
N ASP A 107 -25.72 -0.11 -14.49
CA ASP A 107 -26.54 -1.29 -14.35
C ASP A 107 -27.58 -1.30 -15.46
N PRO A 108 -27.54 -2.28 -16.39
CA PRO A 108 -28.46 -2.33 -17.52
C PRO A 108 -29.91 -2.58 -17.10
N THR A 109 -30.14 -3.15 -15.92
CA THR A 109 -31.49 -3.40 -15.41
C THR A 109 -32.13 -2.09 -14.98
N THR A 110 -31.42 -1.25 -14.22
CA THR A 110 -31.97 -0.02 -13.64
C THR A 110 -31.72 1.24 -14.47
N GLY A 111 -30.76 1.19 -15.41
CA GLY A 111 -30.32 2.37 -16.18
C GLY A 111 -29.57 3.41 -15.36
N ALA A 112 -29.20 3.08 -14.11
CA ALA A 112 -28.46 3.93 -13.18
C ALA A 112 -27.07 3.33 -12.92
N ARG A 113 -26.24 4.02 -12.12
CA ARG A 113 -25.00 3.41 -11.60
C ARG A 113 -25.32 2.13 -10.79
N TYR A 114 -24.37 1.21 -10.67
CA TYR A 114 -24.51 0.11 -9.72
C TYR A 114 -24.64 0.61 -8.27
N LEU A 115 -25.40 -0.13 -7.46
CA LEU A 115 -25.45 0.01 -6.00
C LEU A 115 -24.06 -0.28 -5.39
N GLU A 116 -23.78 0.35 -4.26
CA GLU A 116 -22.64 0.05 -3.40
C GLU A 116 -22.68 -1.41 -2.94
N GLU A 117 -21.54 -2.08 -2.97
CA GLU A 117 -21.38 -3.39 -2.33
C GLU A 117 -20.75 -3.27 -0.94
N VAL A 118 -19.93 -2.25 -0.73
CA VAL A 118 -19.28 -1.97 0.55
C VAL A 118 -19.42 -0.50 0.90
N ALA A 119 -19.76 -0.18 2.15
CA ALA A 119 -19.84 1.17 2.67
C ALA A 119 -19.12 1.32 4.02
N PHE A 120 -18.62 2.53 4.29
CA PHE A 120 -17.87 2.91 5.47
C PHE A 120 -18.37 4.24 6.01
N GLU A 121 -18.39 4.38 7.34
CA GLU A 121 -18.84 5.57 8.06
C GLU A 121 -17.90 5.85 9.25
N VAL A 122 -17.45 7.10 9.40
CA VAL A 122 -16.54 7.59 10.44
C VAL A 122 -17.34 8.27 11.55
N VAL A 123 -17.34 7.63 12.72
CA VAL A 123 -18.16 8.00 13.86
C VAL A 123 -17.32 8.80 14.86
N ASN A 124 -17.63 10.09 14.97
CA ASN A 124 -17.02 10.97 15.98
C ASN A 124 -18.06 11.60 16.92
N THR A 125 -18.87 12.54 16.42
CA THR A 125 -19.87 13.30 17.20
C THR A 125 -21.32 12.99 16.84
N GLN A 126 -21.55 12.25 15.76
CA GLN A 126 -22.89 11.82 15.36
C GLN A 126 -23.48 10.86 16.41
N ARG A 127 -24.80 10.91 16.60
CA ARG A 127 -25.47 10.00 17.54
C ARG A 127 -25.43 8.60 16.94
N ALA A 128 -24.95 7.61 17.71
CA ALA A 128 -24.84 6.22 17.27
C ALA A 128 -26.15 5.61 16.69
N GLY A 129 -27.31 6.21 17.01
CA GLY A 129 -28.61 5.87 16.42
C GLY A 129 -28.72 6.19 14.93
N ASP A 130 -28.13 7.29 14.47
CA ASP A 130 -28.22 7.73 13.06
C ASP A 130 -27.43 6.77 12.15
N LEU A 131 -26.23 6.37 12.60
CA LEU A 131 -25.41 5.37 11.93
C LEU A 131 -26.12 4.02 11.82
N THR A 132 -26.80 3.59 12.89
CA THR A 132 -27.52 2.31 12.90
C THR A 132 -28.70 2.34 11.93
N ALA A 133 -29.41 3.47 11.82
CA ALA A 133 -30.45 3.66 10.82
C ALA A 133 -29.87 3.60 9.39
N LYS A 134 -28.77 4.32 9.12
CA LYS A 134 -28.09 4.26 7.81
C LYS A 134 -27.66 2.84 7.45
N ALA A 135 -27.05 2.09 8.37
CA ALA A 135 -26.62 0.71 8.11
C ALA A 135 -27.81 -0.25 7.84
N GLN A 136 -28.93 -0.07 8.55
CA GLN A 136 -30.16 -0.81 8.29
C GLN A 136 -30.70 -0.51 6.89
N ASP A 137 -30.80 0.77 6.52
CA ASP A 137 -31.34 1.20 5.23
C ASP A 137 -30.45 0.74 4.06
N LEU A 138 -29.11 0.83 4.20
CA LEU A 138 -28.14 0.34 3.21
C LEU A 138 -28.24 -1.17 3.01
N THR A 139 -28.23 -1.95 4.10
CA THR A 139 -28.30 -3.42 4.00
C THR A 139 -29.66 -3.89 3.49
N ALA A 140 -30.75 -3.22 3.85
CA ALA A 140 -32.08 -3.47 3.28
C ALA A 140 -32.14 -3.13 1.78
N ARG A 141 -31.41 -2.10 1.33
CA ARG A 141 -31.29 -1.77 -0.10
C ARG A 141 -30.50 -2.80 -0.90
N GLY A 142 -29.57 -3.51 -0.26
CA GLY A 142 -28.76 -4.57 -0.87
C GLY A 142 -27.26 -4.34 -0.78
N VAL A 143 -26.80 -3.31 -0.05
CA VAL A 143 -25.37 -3.13 0.22
C VAL A 143 -24.88 -4.30 1.06
N ARG A 144 -23.88 -5.03 0.55
CA ARG A 144 -23.45 -6.32 1.10
C ARG A 144 -22.71 -6.19 2.43
N ARG A 145 -21.92 -5.13 2.61
CA ARG A 145 -21.15 -4.90 3.85
C ARG A 145 -21.12 -3.44 4.23
N VAL A 146 -21.32 -3.17 5.52
CA VAL A 146 -21.28 -1.81 6.08
C VAL A 146 -20.36 -1.80 7.29
N PHE A 147 -19.43 -0.85 7.33
CA PHE A 147 -18.45 -0.70 8.38
C PHE A 147 -18.58 0.66 9.08
N GLY A 148 -18.42 0.64 10.40
CA GLY A 148 -18.33 1.84 11.22
C GLY A 148 -16.95 1.95 11.83
N LEU A 149 -16.33 3.12 11.70
CA LEU A 149 -15.04 3.46 12.26
C LEU A 149 -15.25 4.36 13.47
N TRP A 150 -14.68 4.01 14.61
CA TRP A 150 -14.75 4.81 15.84
C TRP A 150 -13.33 5.16 16.28
N PRO A 151 -12.70 6.20 15.68
CA PRO A 151 -11.29 6.50 15.90
C PRO A 151 -10.96 6.78 17.36
N ARG A 152 -11.81 7.55 18.05
CA ARG A 152 -11.64 7.88 19.49
C ARG A 152 -11.66 6.65 20.38
N GLN A 153 -12.46 5.65 20.04
CA GLN A 153 -12.56 4.39 20.78
C GLN A 153 -11.64 3.30 20.22
N LYS A 154 -10.82 3.63 19.21
CA LYS A 154 -9.89 2.72 18.52
C LYS A 154 -10.54 1.39 18.12
N ARG A 155 -11.74 1.45 17.55
CA ARG A 155 -12.46 0.26 17.08
C ARG A 155 -12.99 0.44 15.67
N ILE A 156 -12.97 -0.65 14.92
CA ILE A 156 -13.70 -0.81 13.66
C ILE A 156 -14.76 -1.88 13.90
N CYS A 157 -15.98 -1.64 13.43
CA CYS A 157 -17.05 -2.63 13.51
C CYS A 157 -17.65 -2.90 12.14
N GLU A 158 -18.14 -4.11 11.93
CA GLU A 158 -18.96 -4.49 10.78
C GLU A 158 -20.40 -4.69 11.24
N TRP A 159 -21.36 -4.18 10.47
CA TRP A 159 -22.78 -4.40 10.71
C TRP A 159 -23.18 -5.81 10.25
N ARG A 160 -23.56 -6.68 11.19
CA ARG A 160 -23.94 -8.07 10.91
C ARG A 160 -25.10 -8.51 11.79
N GLY A 161 -26.13 -9.09 11.18
CA GLY A 161 -27.28 -9.64 11.90
C GLY A 161 -28.01 -8.63 12.78
N GLY A 162 -28.03 -7.35 12.39
CA GLY A 162 -28.69 -6.29 13.16
C GLY A 162 -27.86 -5.71 14.30
N VAL A 163 -26.58 -6.06 14.41
CA VAL A 163 -25.68 -5.55 15.47
C VAL A 163 -24.30 -5.18 14.91
N TRP A 164 -23.64 -4.21 15.55
CA TRP A 164 -22.25 -3.84 15.27
C TRP A 164 -21.30 -4.84 15.94
N GLN A 165 -20.54 -5.58 15.13
CA GLN A 165 -19.54 -6.54 15.61
C GLN A 165 -18.15 -5.95 15.48
N VAL A 166 -17.39 -5.90 16.57
CA VAL A 166 -16.02 -5.37 16.58
C VAL A 166 -15.09 -6.30 15.80
N LEU A 167 -14.30 -5.74 14.89
CA LEU A 167 -13.25 -6.45 14.18
C LEU A 167 -11.94 -6.38 14.99
N PRO A 168 -11.22 -7.51 15.19
CA PRO A 168 -9.89 -7.48 15.79
C PRO A 168 -8.93 -6.61 14.95
N LEU A 169 -8.12 -5.76 15.59
CA LEU A 169 -7.20 -4.88 14.85
C LEU A 169 -6.17 -5.65 14.01
N ALA A 170 -5.78 -6.84 14.45
CA ALA A 170 -4.88 -7.74 13.72
C ALA A 170 -5.54 -8.50 12.57
N SER A 171 -6.85 -8.31 12.34
CA SER A 171 -7.58 -8.96 11.25
C SER A 171 -7.57 -8.12 9.96
N VAL A 172 -8.18 -8.66 8.91
CA VAL A 172 -8.30 -8.02 7.60
C VAL A 172 -9.76 -8.00 7.14
N ILE A 173 -10.11 -7.00 6.34
CA ILE A 173 -11.34 -6.96 5.55
C ILE A 173 -11.01 -7.56 4.19
N ASP A 174 -11.33 -8.84 4.02
CA ASP A 174 -11.20 -9.55 2.74
C ASP A 174 -12.52 -9.45 1.96
N ASP A 175 -12.45 -9.06 0.69
CA ASP A 175 -13.60 -8.84 -0.17
C ASP A 175 -13.23 -8.87 -1.67
N GLU A 176 -14.18 -9.22 -2.53
CA GLU A 176 -13.97 -9.23 -3.99
C GLU A 176 -13.76 -7.82 -4.59
N CYS A 177 -14.23 -6.80 -3.88
CA CYS A 177 -13.98 -5.39 -4.21
C CYS A 177 -12.49 -5.02 -4.21
N PHE A 178 -11.65 -5.77 -3.48
CA PHE A 178 -10.28 -5.39 -3.20
C PHE A 178 -9.26 -6.28 -3.91
N ALA A 179 -8.20 -5.68 -4.44
CA ALA A 179 -7.04 -6.35 -5.01
C ALA A 179 -6.21 -7.06 -3.92
N ARG A 180 -6.26 -6.53 -2.69
CA ARG A 180 -5.73 -7.15 -1.48
C ARG A 180 -6.71 -6.91 -0.32
N PRO A 181 -6.79 -7.80 0.68
CA PRO A 181 -7.53 -7.52 1.91
C PRO A 181 -7.01 -6.26 2.60
N ILE A 182 -7.92 -5.44 3.16
CA ILE A 182 -7.56 -4.23 3.90
C ILE A 182 -7.21 -4.62 5.35
N PRO A 183 -6.00 -4.34 5.87
CA PRO A 183 -5.72 -4.53 7.30
C PRO A 183 -6.62 -3.63 8.15
N VAL A 184 -7.31 -4.19 9.15
CA VAL A 184 -8.24 -3.41 10.00
C VAL A 184 -7.50 -2.28 10.72
N GLN A 185 -6.27 -2.53 11.18
CA GLN A 185 -5.42 -1.53 11.81
C GLN A 185 -5.10 -0.34 10.89
N ALA A 186 -4.99 -0.54 9.57
CA ALA A 186 -4.69 0.52 8.62
C ALA A 186 -5.79 1.60 8.54
N LEU A 187 -7.01 1.30 9.01
CA LEU A 187 -8.11 2.27 9.09
C LEU A 187 -8.02 3.19 10.32
N LEU A 188 -7.11 2.93 11.25
CA LEU A 188 -6.97 3.68 12.52
C LEU A 188 -5.56 4.19 12.79
N ASP A 189 -4.55 3.62 12.13
CA ASP A 189 -3.14 3.91 12.36
C ASP A 189 -2.46 4.31 11.06
N ALA A 190 -1.85 5.50 11.06
CA ALA A 190 -1.25 6.09 9.86
C ALA A 190 -0.04 5.29 9.34
N SER A 191 0.77 4.71 10.23
CA SER A 191 1.92 3.89 9.81
C SER A 191 1.45 2.60 9.15
N ALA A 192 0.44 1.94 9.74
CA ALA A 192 -0.17 0.77 9.14
C ALA A 192 -0.89 1.10 7.82
N ALA A 193 -1.45 2.32 7.69
CA ALA A 193 -2.00 2.80 6.43
C ALA A 193 -0.92 2.91 5.36
N ASP A 194 0.22 3.57 5.65
CA ASP A 194 1.32 3.74 4.70
C ASP A 194 1.84 2.38 4.18
N ASP A 195 2.05 1.41 5.09
CA ASP A 195 2.47 0.05 4.72
C ASP A 195 1.42 -0.63 3.83
N ALA A 196 0.13 -0.55 4.20
CA ALA A 196 -0.96 -1.15 3.44
C ALA A 196 -1.12 -0.53 2.04
N LEU A 197 -0.95 0.80 1.93
CA LEU A 197 -0.95 1.52 0.66
C LEU A 197 0.18 1.04 -0.25
N ALA A 198 1.41 0.94 0.26
CA ALA A 198 2.56 0.46 -0.50
C ALA A 198 2.32 -0.97 -1.01
N ASP A 199 1.84 -1.85 -0.14
CA ASP A 199 1.53 -3.25 -0.44
C ASP A 199 0.42 -3.41 -1.49
N ALA A 200 -0.62 -2.57 -1.42
CA ALA A 200 -1.71 -2.55 -2.39
C ALA A 200 -1.24 -2.05 -3.76
N LEU A 201 -0.43 -0.97 -3.80
CA LEU A 201 0.12 -0.44 -5.05
C LEU A 201 1.08 -1.43 -5.72
N LEU A 202 1.89 -2.16 -4.94
CA LEU A 202 2.74 -3.23 -5.45
C LEU A 202 1.91 -4.36 -6.07
N ALA A 203 0.89 -4.86 -5.38
CA ALA A 203 0.05 -5.94 -5.91
C ALA A 203 -0.76 -5.53 -7.14
N ARG A 204 -1.09 -4.25 -7.28
CA ARG A 204 -1.72 -3.69 -8.48
C ARG A 204 -0.75 -3.48 -9.64
N GLY A 205 0.54 -3.79 -9.46
CA GLY A 205 1.54 -3.63 -10.51
C GLY A 205 1.80 -2.16 -10.86
N ASN A 206 1.81 -1.26 -9.86
CA ASN A 206 2.14 0.14 -10.09
C ASN A 206 3.50 0.27 -10.79
N SER A 207 3.50 0.80 -12.01
CA SER A 207 4.68 0.82 -12.89
C SER A 207 5.84 1.64 -12.31
N ARG A 208 5.54 2.70 -11.56
CA ARG A 208 6.57 3.53 -10.93
C ARG A 208 7.24 2.80 -9.77
N LEU A 209 6.45 2.16 -8.90
CA LEU A 209 7.01 1.35 -7.81
C LEU A 209 7.82 0.18 -8.36
N ALA A 210 7.30 -0.51 -9.38
CA ALA A 210 8.03 -1.59 -10.05
C ALA A 210 9.38 -1.12 -10.61
N ALA A 211 9.42 0.06 -11.25
CA ALA A 211 10.66 0.63 -11.76
C ALA A 211 11.66 1.00 -10.66
N VAL A 212 11.18 1.52 -9.53
CA VAL A 212 12.04 1.85 -8.36
C VAL A 212 12.65 0.57 -7.78
N VAL A 213 11.84 -0.48 -7.58
CA VAL A 213 12.31 -1.77 -7.07
C VAL A 213 13.33 -2.40 -8.02
N ALA A 214 13.06 -2.40 -9.32
CA ALA A 214 13.98 -2.95 -10.33
C ALA A 214 15.31 -2.18 -10.37
N SER A 215 15.27 -0.84 -10.30
CA SER A 215 16.48 0.00 -10.26
C SER A 215 17.33 -0.29 -9.02
N ALA A 216 16.69 -0.42 -7.85
CA ALA A 216 17.39 -0.77 -6.62
C ALA A 216 18.06 -2.15 -6.70
N ALA A 217 17.37 -3.14 -7.28
CA ALA A 217 17.93 -4.48 -7.49
C ALA A 217 19.17 -4.44 -8.40
N HIS A 218 19.08 -3.77 -9.56
CA HIS A 218 20.21 -3.64 -10.49
C HIS A 218 21.41 -2.92 -9.87
N GLN A 219 21.17 -1.86 -9.10
CA GLN A 219 22.25 -1.18 -8.37
C GLN A 219 22.89 -2.08 -7.30
N GLY A 220 22.09 -2.90 -6.62
CA GLY A 220 22.56 -3.88 -5.66
C GLY A 220 23.45 -4.94 -6.30
N GLU A 221 23.05 -5.46 -7.45
CA GLU A 221 23.80 -6.43 -8.25
C GLU A 221 25.14 -5.86 -8.72
N ALA A 222 25.13 -4.69 -9.38
CA ALA A 222 26.35 -4.04 -9.86
C ALA A 222 27.35 -3.75 -8.71
N ARG A 223 26.86 -3.30 -7.54
CA ARG A 223 27.72 -3.13 -6.35
C ARG A 223 28.26 -4.46 -5.83
N GLY A 224 27.44 -5.50 -5.89
CA GLY A 224 27.79 -6.86 -5.51
C GLY A 224 28.92 -7.42 -6.38
N GLU A 225 28.82 -7.25 -7.70
CA GLU A 225 29.81 -7.67 -8.68
C GLU A 225 31.15 -6.96 -8.46
N VAL A 226 31.16 -5.62 -8.41
CA VAL A 226 32.39 -4.84 -8.17
C VAL A 226 33.07 -5.24 -6.86
N ARG A 227 32.29 -5.41 -5.78
CA ARG A 227 32.83 -5.86 -4.49
C ARG A 227 33.35 -7.29 -4.56
N GLY A 228 32.68 -8.15 -5.32
CA GLY A 228 33.05 -9.54 -5.53
C GLY A 228 34.36 -9.67 -6.31
N GLU A 229 34.49 -8.94 -7.42
CA GLU A 229 35.68 -8.87 -8.25
C GLU A 229 36.88 -8.34 -7.46
N ALA A 230 36.77 -7.19 -6.80
CA ALA A 230 37.85 -6.63 -6.00
C ALA A 230 38.32 -7.58 -4.88
N ARG A 231 37.40 -8.30 -4.24
CA ARG A 231 37.74 -9.33 -3.25
C ARG A 231 38.41 -10.55 -3.87
N GLY A 232 37.93 -10.97 -5.03
CA GLY A 232 38.47 -12.08 -5.81
C GLY A 232 39.90 -11.79 -6.26
N GLU A 233 40.14 -10.60 -6.80
CA GLU A 233 41.46 -10.13 -7.22
C GLU A 233 42.43 -10.04 -6.05
N ALA A 234 42.05 -9.39 -4.95
CA ALA A 234 42.91 -9.27 -3.77
C ALA A 234 43.27 -10.65 -3.18
N ARG A 235 42.29 -11.57 -3.12
CA ARG A 235 42.53 -12.95 -2.66
C ARG A 235 43.43 -13.71 -3.63
N GLY A 236 43.18 -13.60 -4.93
CA GLY A 236 43.97 -14.25 -5.97
C GLY A 236 45.42 -13.76 -5.98
N GLU A 237 45.64 -12.45 -5.82
CA GLU A 237 46.97 -11.85 -5.74
C GLU A 237 47.73 -12.36 -4.51
N ALA A 238 47.11 -12.35 -3.33
CA ALA A 238 47.72 -12.87 -2.10
C ALA A 238 48.04 -14.38 -2.22
N GLN A 239 47.11 -15.19 -2.73
CA GLN A 239 47.35 -16.63 -2.95
C GLN A 239 48.47 -16.89 -3.95
N GLY A 240 48.52 -16.12 -5.04
CA GLY A 240 49.58 -16.20 -6.04
C GLY A 240 50.95 -15.84 -5.46
N LYS A 241 51.04 -14.76 -4.68
CA LYS A 241 52.28 -14.35 -4.01
C LYS A 241 52.72 -15.35 -2.93
N ALA A 242 51.80 -15.90 -2.16
CA ALA A 242 52.09 -16.96 -1.20
C ALA A 242 52.69 -18.20 -1.88
N ALA A 243 52.10 -18.65 -3.00
CA ALA A 243 52.62 -19.75 -3.80
C ALA A 243 54.01 -19.44 -4.39
N ALA A 244 54.21 -18.22 -4.90
CA ALA A 244 55.50 -17.77 -5.44
C ALA A 244 56.59 -17.75 -4.37
N LEU A 245 56.29 -17.24 -3.17
CA LEU A 245 57.22 -17.25 -2.04
C LEU A 245 57.66 -18.67 -1.69
N LEU A 246 56.72 -19.60 -1.55
CA LEU A 246 57.04 -21.00 -1.26
C LEU A 246 57.93 -21.63 -2.33
N ALA A 247 57.66 -21.34 -3.61
CA ALA A 247 58.49 -21.82 -4.72
C ALA A 247 59.92 -21.27 -4.66
N VAL A 248 60.10 -19.99 -4.32
CA VAL A 248 61.43 -19.38 -4.13
C VAL A 248 62.18 -20.02 -2.96
N LEU A 249 61.52 -20.19 -1.80
CA LEU A 249 62.13 -20.81 -0.63
C LEU A 249 62.61 -22.24 -0.93
N GLN A 250 61.78 -23.03 -1.62
CA GLN A 250 62.14 -24.38 -2.06
C GLN A 250 63.32 -24.37 -3.02
N ALA A 251 63.35 -23.47 -4.02
CA ALA A 251 64.44 -23.38 -4.98
C ALA A 251 65.79 -22.99 -4.32
N ARG A 252 65.74 -22.25 -3.21
CA ARG A 252 66.92 -21.91 -2.41
C ARG A 252 67.34 -22.99 -1.41
N GLY A 253 66.58 -24.07 -1.29
CA GLY A 253 66.87 -25.14 -0.33
C GLY A 253 66.64 -24.75 1.13
N LEU A 254 65.81 -23.73 1.39
CA LEU A 254 65.40 -23.39 2.76
C LEU A 254 64.27 -24.31 3.18
N ASP A 255 64.47 -25.06 4.27
CA ASP A 255 63.47 -26.02 4.75
C ASP A 255 62.30 -25.29 5.40
N VAL A 256 61.09 -25.52 4.87
CA VAL A 256 59.85 -24.85 5.30
C VAL A 256 58.97 -25.87 6.02
N ASP A 257 58.87 -25.72 7.33
CA ASP A 257 57.95 -26.50 8.15
C ASP A 257 56.47 -26.15 7.88
N GLU A 258 55.56 -26.94 8.43
CA GLU A 258 54.12 -26.79 8.18
C GLU A 258 53.57 -25.49 8.79
N ASP A 259 54.07 -25.06 9.94
CA ASP A 259 53.61 -23.84 10.61
C ASP A 259 53.95 -22.60 9.76
N VAL A 260 55.16 -22.55 9.20
CA VAL A 260 55.58 -21.50 8.27
C VAL A 260 54.79 -21.56 6.97
N ARG A 261 54.56 -22.76 6.41
CA ARG A 261 53.74 -22.94 5.21
C ARG A 261 52.32 -22.43 5.42
N GLN A 262 51.71 -22.77 6.56
CA GLN A 262 50.37 -22.32 6.91
C GLN A 262 50.34 -20.81 7.14
N ARG A 263 51.35 -20.22 7.77
CA ARG A 263 51.49 -18.76 7.93
C ARG A 263 51.57 -18.04 6.59
N ILE A 264 52.31 -18.57 5.62
CA ILE A 264 52.45 -17.94 4.29
C ILE A 264 51.14 -18.07 3.50
N THR A 265 50.54 -19.26 3.45
CA THR A 265 49.33 -19.53 2.67
C THR A 265 48.05 -18.90 3.23
N SER A 266 48.01 -18.64 4.54
CA SER A 266 46.90 -17.92 5.19
C SER A 266 47.05 -16.40 5.16
N CYS A 267 48.21 -15.89 4.74
CA CYS A 267 48.45 -14.45 4.66
C CYS A 267 47.60 -13.83 3.54
N ALA A 268 46.68 -12.95 3.92
CA ALA A 268 45.88 -12.16 2.99
C ALA A 268 46.53 -10.82 2.61
N ASP A 269 47.65 -10.46 3.23
CA ASP A 269 48.37 -9.21 2.96
C ASP A 269 49.34 -9.42 1.79
N SER A 270 48.87 -9.03 0.62
CA SER A 270 49.60 -9.04 -0.64
C SER A 270 50.90 -8.20 -0.59
N ALA A 271 50.93 -7.09 0.16
CA ALA A 271 52.11 -6.24 0.26
C ALA A 271 53.17 -6.89 1.16
N LEU A 272 52.77 -7.47 2.28
CA LEU A 272 53.67 -8.21 3.16
C LEU A 272 54.29 -9.42 2.43
N LEU A 273 53.48 -10.15 1.65
CA LEU A 273 53.98 -11.25 0.83
C LEU A 273 55.01 -10.78 -0.21
N SER A 274 54.84 -9.61 -0.82
CA SER A 274 55.85 -9.02 -1.72
C SER A 274 57.18 -8.69 -1.01
N VAL A 275 57.12 -8.19 0.22
CA VAL A 275 58.31 -7.94 1.04
C VAL A 275 59.03 -9.26 1.34
N TRP A 276 58.29 -10.29 1.75
CA TRP A 276 58.85 -11.62 2.00
C TRP A 276 59.47 -12.24 0.75
N ILE A 277 58.84 -12.12 -0.42
CA ILE A 277 59.43 -12.59 -1.69
C ILE A 277 60.78 -11.92 -1.95
N THR A 278 60.87 -10.60 -1.75
CA THR A 278 62.10 -9.84 -1.99
C THR A 278 63.22 -10.27 -1.05
N ARG A 279 62.92 -10.42 0.25
CA ARG A 279 63.89 -10.90 1.25
C ARG A 279 64.33 -12.33 1.00
N ALA A 280 63.40 -13.17 0.53
CA ALA A 280 63.68 -14.57 0.22
C ALA A 280 64.72 -14.74 -0.88
N VAL A 281 65.03 -13.72 -1.68
CA VAL A 281 66.09 -13.80 -2.71
C VAL A 281 67.49 -13.86 -2.10
N THR A 282 67.75 -13.18 -0.98
CA THR A 282 69.11 -13.02 -0.43
C THR A 282 69.29 -13.58 0.98
N ALA A 283 68.26 -13.55 1.82
CA ALA A 283 68.33 -13.96 3.22
C ALA A 283 68.82 -15.40 3.40
N THR A 284 69.58 -15.67 4.46
CA THR A 284 70.15 -17.01 4.73
C THR A 284 69.32 -17.85 5.70
N ALA A 285 68.34 -17.24 6.38
CA ALA A 285 67.43 -17.92 7.30
C ALA A 285 65.97 -17.48 7.11
N LEU A 286 65.01 -18.37 7.41
CA LEU A 286 63.57 -18.08 7.31
C LEU A 286 63.11 -16.95 8.23
N ALA A 287 63.74 -16.82 9.41
CA ALA A 287 63.41 -15.77 10.36
C ALA A 287 63.60 -14.37 9.75
N ASP A 288 64.71 -14.15 9.04
CA ASP A 288 65.03 -12.87 8.41
C ASP A 288 64.04 -12.48 7.29
N ILE A 289 63.35 -13.48 6.73
CA ILE A 289 62.35 -13.29 5.68
C ILE A 289 61.01 -12.90 6.28
N LEU A 290 60.57 -13.63 7.32
CA LEU A 290 59.22 -13.57 7.87
C LEU A 290 59.06 -12.57 9.03
N ASP A 291 60.14 -11.91 9.45
CA ASP A 291 60.08 -10.92 10.51
C ASP A 291 59.35 -9.64 10.05
N ALA A 292 58.44 -9.13 10.89
CA ALA A 292 57.68 -7.91 10.63
C ALA A 292 58.52 -6.62 10.85
N SER A 293 59.73 -6.77 11.41
CA SER A 293 60.52 -5.67 12.00
C SER A 293 61.86 -5.38 11.32
N ALA A 294 62.32 -6.26 10.41
CA ALA A 294 63.53 -5.98 9.64
C ALA A 294 63.25 -4.83 8.65
N PRO A 295 64.21 -3.94 8.38
CA PRO A 295 64.02 -2.79 7.48
C PRO A 295 63.72 -3.17 6.02
#